data_AF-A0A842S194-F1
#
_entry.id   AF-A0A842S194-F1
#
_cell.length_a   1.000
_cell.length_b   1.000
_cell.length_c   1.000
_cell.angle_alpha   90.00
_cell.angle_beta   90.00
_cell.angle_gamma   90.00
#
_symmetry.space_group_name_H-M   'P 1'
#
loop_
_entity.id
_entity.type
_entity.pdbx_description
1 polymer ?
#
loop_
_entity_poly.entity_id
_entity_poly.type
_entity_poly.pdbx_seq_one_letter_code
_entity_poly.pdbx_strand_id
1 'polypeptide(L)'
;MINIEKPEDLLSVALKNILSYRNDKEYLDLVKSFNKSVLIELEKFYPVLVSFKDNNIAFKIGKNLKDYDLKVKMDLHTLLDLAYERIGVIKAFLTRKIKIKGMYKLGSILRFQKIFLDTLKMVAADPNQYYFKMNQNTR
;
A
#
# COMPACT_ATOMS: atom_id res chain seq x y z
N MET A 1 -11.52 -3.39 14.46
CA MET A 1 -10.04 -3.36 14.43
C MET A 1 -9.57 -4.17 13.24
N ILE A 2 -8.67 -3.63 12.42
CA ILE A 2 -7.95 -4.41 11.39
C ILE A 2 -6.72 -5.01 12.07
N ASN A 3 -6.48 -6.29 11.85
CA ASN A 3 -5.27 -6.97 12.27
C ASN A 3 -4.26 -6.94 11.11
N ILE A 4 -3.08 -6.36 11.34
CA ILE A 4 -2.02 -6.30 10.34
C ILE A 4 -0.87 -7.16 10.84
N GLU A 5 -0.51 -8.17 10.05
CA GLU A 5 0.58 -9.09 10.36
C GLU A 5 1.88 -8.35 10.70
N LYS A 6 2.68 -8.95 11.59
CA LYS A 6 3.98 -8.40 11.94
C LYS A 6 4.88 -8.45 10.69
N PRO A 7 5.41 -7.31 10.23
CA PRO A 7 6.26 -7.29 9.05
C PRO A 7 7.63 -7.89 9.35
N GLU A 8 8.23 -8.53 8.35
CA GLU A 8 9.54 -9.18 8.46
C GLU A 8 10.70 -8.33 7.90
N ASP A 9 10.39 -7.27 7.16
CA ASP A 9 11.37 -6.44 6.44
C ASP A 9 10.97 -4.95 6.36
N LEU A 10 11.90 -4.10 5.89
CA LEU A 10 11.71 -2.64 5.79
C LEU A 10 10.57 -2.21 4.86
N LEU A 11 10.39 -2.88 3.72
CA LEU A 11 9.32 -2.56 2.78
C LEU A 11 7.96 -2.96 3.36
N SER A 12 7.86 -4.14 3.96
CA SER A 12 6.64 -4.57 4.68
C SER A 12 6.35 -3.69 5.90
N VAL A 13 7.39 -3.19 6.61
CA VAL A 13 7.24 -2.18 7.67
C VAL A 13 6.67 -0.88 7.12
N ALA A 14 7.21 -0.37 6.01
CA ALA A 14 6.71 0.84 5.37
C ALA A 14 5.26 0.69 4.92
N LEU A 15 4.91 -0.43 4.28
CA LEU A 15 3.54 -0.75 3.87
C LEU A 15 2.61 -0.87 5.07
N LYS A 16 3.04 -1.51 6.16
CA LYS A 16 2.29 -1.55 7.41
C LYS A 16 2.03 -0.14 7.94
N ASN A 17 3.05 0.70 8.03
CA ASN A 17 2.91 2.07 8.54
C ASN A 17 1.88 2.87 7.74
N ILE A 18 1.92 2.74 6.40
CA ILE A 18 0.91 3.33 5.53
C ILE A 18 -0.47 2.78 5.85
N LEU A 19 -0.65 1.45 5.80
CA LEU A 19 -1.95 0.81 5.98
C LEU A 19 -2.50 0.91 7.42
N SER A 20 -1.67 1.21 8.41
CA SER A 20 -2.09 1.44 9.79
C SER A 20 -2.40 2.90 10.13
N TYR A 21 -2.12 3.83 9.21
CA TYR A 21 -2.22 5.26 9.49
C TYR A 21 -3.65 5.70 9.79
N ARG A 22 -4.62 5.12 9.07
CA ARG A 22 -6.05 5.43 9.22
C ARG A 22 -6.76 4.44 10.12
N ASN A 23 -7.64 4.93 10.98
CA ASN A 23 -8.50 4.14 11.85
C ASN A 23 -9.99 4.54 11.75
N ASP A 24 -10.34 5.39 10.79
CA ASP A 24 -11.71 5.87 10.57
C ASP A 24 -12.64 4.77 10.06
N LYS A 25 -13.93 4.85 10.38
CA LYS A 25 -14.91 3.81 10.03
C LYS A 25 -14.98 3.53 8.53
N GLU A 26 -14.93 4.58 7.71
CA GLU A 26 -14.95 4.43 6.24
C GLU A 26 -13.76 3.62 5.75
N TYR A 27 -12.55 3.92 6.22
CA TYR A 27 -11.36 3.14 5.93
C TYR A 27 -11.48 1.67 6.36
N LEU A 28 -11.93 1.44 7.59
CA LEU A 28 -12.08 0.09 8.13
C LEU A 28 -13.06 -0.75 7.29
N ASP A 29 -14.17 -0.16 6.86
CA ASP A 29 -15.18 -0.84 6.05
C ASP A 29 -14.68 -1.08 4.61
N LEU A 30 -13.90 -0.15 4.05
CA LEU A 30 -13.23 -0.31 2.76
C LEU A 30 -12.24 -1.47 2.77
N VAL A 31 -11.38 -1.55 3.78
CA VAL A 31 -10.40 -2.64 3.93
C VAL A 31 -11.11 -3.98 4.11
N LYS A 32 -12.10 -4.05 5.02
CA LYS A 32 -12.82 -5.30 5.30
C LYS A 32 -13.54 -5.88 4.10
N SER A 33 -14.15 -5.02 3.30
CA SER A 33 -14.92 -5.44 2.12
C SER A 33 -14.05 -5.62 0.88
N PHE A 34 -12.74 -5.36 0.95
CA PHE A 34 -11.88 -5.43 -0.23
C PHE A 34 -11.69 -6.88 -0.67
N ASN A 35 -11.31 -7.80 0.24
CA ASN A 35 -11.17 -9.24 -0.03
C ASN A 35 -10.38 -9.55 -1.31
N LYS A 36 -9.20 -8.93 -1.43
CA LYS A 36 -8.33 -8.98 -2.61
C LYS A 36 -6.86 -9.03 -2.22
N SER A 37 -6.05 -9.49 -3.14
CA SER A 37 -4.59 -9.51 -3.03
C SER A 37 -3.94 -8.57 -4.04
N VAL A 38 -2.98 -7.78 -3.58
CA VAL A 38 -2.28 -6.78 -4.40
C VAL A 38 -0.77 -7.04 -4.37
N LEU A 39 -0.20 -7.37 -5.53
CA LEU A 39 1.23 -7.49 -5.72
C LEU A 39 1.83 -6.11 -6.01
N ILE A 40 2.62 -5.59 -5.08
CA ILE A 40 3.35 -4.33 -5.22
C ILE A 40 4.78 -4.63 -5.65
N GLU A 41 5.18 -4.09 -6.80
CA GLU A 41 6.55 -4.21 -7.33
C GLU A 41 7.18 -2.82 -7.44
N LEU A 42 8.09 -2.50 -6.52
CA LEU A 42 8.96 -1.35 -6.66
C LEU A 42 10.20 -1.76 -7.47
N GLU A 43 10.52 -1.02 -8.53
CA GLU A 43 11.70 -1.32 -9.34
C GLU A 43 12.97 -1.36 -8.48
N LYS A 44 13.82 -2.36 -8.73
CA LYS A 44 15.05 -2.67 -7.95
C LYS A 44 14.82 -3.22 -6.54
N PHE A 45 13.57 -3.42 -6.12
CA PHE A 45 13.22 -4.12 -4.89
C PHE A 45 12.57 -5.48 -5.20
N TYR A 46 12.49 -6.35 -4.19
CA TYR A 46 11.67 -7.55 -4.27
C TYR A 46 10.18 -7.19 -4.23
N PRO A 47 9.31 -8.00 -4.84
CA PRO A 47 7.88 -7.74 -4.82
C PRO A 47 7.27 -8.18 -3.49
N VAL A 48 6.21 -7.48 -3.07
CA VAL A 48 5.45 -7.78 -1.85
C VAL A 48 3.99 -7.99 -2.23
N LEU A 49 3.44 -9.14 -1.88
CA LEU A 49 2.02 -9.44 -2.01
C LEU A 49 1.32 -9.04 -0.72
N VAL A 50 0.42 -8.07 -0.81
CA VAL A 50 -0.43 -7.62 0.28
C VAL A 50 -1.79 -8.28 0.14
N SER A 51 -2.17 -9.13 1.09
CA SER A 51 -3.44 -9.85 1.06
C SER A 51 -4.42 -9.23 2.05
N PHE A 52 -5.54 -8.73 1.54
CA PHE A 52 -6.65 -8.21 2.32
C PHE A 52 -7.73 -9.29 2.39
N LYS A 53 -7.99 -9.82 3.58
CA LYS A 53 -9.03 -10.83 3.79
C LYS A 53 -9.75 -10.58 5.10
N ASP A 54 -11.04 -10.30 5.01
CA ASP A 54 -11.88 -9.92 6.13
C ASP A 54 -11.22 -8.76 6.91
N ASN A 55 -10.95 -8.94 8.19
CA ASN A 55 -10.28 -7.95 9.03
C ASN A 55 -8.75 -8.09 9.06
N ASN A 56 -8.13 -8.90 8.20
CA ASN A 56 -6.70 -9.18 8.22
C ASN A 56 -5.97 -8.62 6.98
N ILE A 57 -4.81 -8.02 7.22
CA ILE A 57 -3.82 -7.67 6.20
C ILE A 57 -2.56 -8.49 6.45
N ALA A 58 -2.17 -9.29 5.46
CA ALA A 58 -0.99 -10.15 5.51
C ALA A 58 0.02 -9.75 4.41
N PHE A 59 1.31 -9.98 4.67
CA PHE A 59 2.39 -9.66 3.75
C PHE A 59 3.12 -10.93 3.35
N LYS A 60 3.36 -11.12 2.05
CA LYS A 60 4.19 -12.22 1.55
C LYS A 60 5.25 -11.68 0.61
N ILE A 61 6.51 -12.04 0.87
CA ILE A 61 7.68 -11.59 0.11
C ILE A 61 8.25 -12.76 -0.68
N GLY A 62 8.74 -12.51 -1.89
CA GLY A 62 9.46 -13.54 -2.65
C GLY A 62 9.54 -13.25 -4.15
N LYS A 63 10.44 -13.93 -4.86
CA LYS A 63 10.69 -13.67 -6.29
C LYS A 63 9.60 -14.20 -7.24
N ASN A 64 8.73 -15.09 -6.77
CA ASN A 64 7.70 -15.77 -7.59
C ASN A 64 6.33 -15.80 -6.89
N LEU A 65 5.84 -14.62 -6.50
CA LEU A 65 4.51 -14.49 -5.92
C LEU A 65 3.46 -14.62 -7.03
N LYS A 66 2.64 -15.68 -6.94
CA LYS A 66 1.50 -15.97 -7.81
C LYS A 66 0.19 -15.63 -7.08
N ASP A 67 -0.94 -15.77 -7.77
CA ASP A 67 -2.29 -15.64 -7.20
C ASP A 67 -2.60 -14.24 -6.64
N TYR A 68 -2.27 -13.20 -7.41
CA TYR A 68 -2.67 -11.82 -7.12
C TYR A 68 -3.89 -11.40 -7.94
N ASP A 69 -4.79 -10.62 -7.35
CA ASP A 69 -5.92 -10.02 -8.07
C ASP A 69 -5.52 -8.75 -8.84
N LEU A 70 -4.60 -7.99 -8.26
CA LEU A 70 -4.07 -6.73 -8.78
C LEU A 70 -2.54 -6.75 -8.65
N LYS A 71 -1.85 -6.24 -9.66
CA LYS A 71 -0.41 -6.03 -9.66
C LYS A 71 -0.13 -4.57 -10.01
N VAL A 72 0.62 -3.91 -9.16
CA VAL A 72 1.01 -2.51 -9.33
C VAL A 72 2.53 -2.46 -9.35
N LYS A 73 3.10 -2.03 -10.48
CA LYS A 73 4.53 -1.87 -10.66
C LYS A 73 4.86 -0.39 -10.88
N MET A 74 5.85 0.12 -10.17
CA MET A 74 6.37 1.48 -10.33
C MET A 74 7.80 1.57 -9.79
N ASP A 75 8.53 2.64 -10.09
CA ASP A 75 9.78 2.93 -9.40
C ASP A 75 9.55 3.73 -8.10
N LEU A 76 10.59 3.83 -7.25
CA LEU A 76 10.50 4.55 -5.98
C LEU A 76 10.23 6.06 -6.15
N HIS A 77 10.80 6.71 -7.17
CA HIS A 77 10.58 8.14 -7.40
C HIS A 77 9.12 8.40 -7.78
N THR A 78 8.54 7.53 -8.60
CA THR A 78 7.13 7.58 -8.96
C THR A 78 6.25 7.39 -7.72
N LEU A 79 6.57 6.47 -6.81
CA LEU A 79 5.83 6.32 -5.54
C LEU A 79 5.87 7.62 -4.71
N LEU A 80 7.04 8.25 -4.60
CA LEU A 80 7.21 9.51 -3.89
C LEU A 80 6.48 10.67 -4.58
N ASP A 81 6.54 10.76 -5.91
CA ASP A 81 5.81 11.76 -6.67
C ASP A 81 4.29 11.64 -6.50
N LEU A 82 3.77 10.42 -6.35
CA LEU A 82 2.36 10.18 -6.02
C LEU A 82 2.03 10.59 -4.58
N ALA A 83 2.92 10.26 -3.64
CA ALA A 83 2.76 10.56 -2.22
C ALA A 83 2.72 12.07 -1.96
N TYR A 84 3.59 12.82 -2.63
CA TYR A 84 3.66 14.29 -2.55
C TYR A 84 2.79 15.00 -3.60
N GLU A 85 1.88 14.27 -4.25
CA GLU A 85 0.94 14.80 -5.27
C GLU A 85 1.58 15.55 -6.45
N ARG A 86 2.88 15.34 -6.70
CA ARG A 86 3.61 15.88 -7.86
C ARG A 86 3.13 15.28 -9.17
N ILE A 87 2.58 14.07 -9.11
CA ILE A 87 1.89 13.42 -10.23
C ILE A 87 0.62 12.73 -9.73
N GLY A 88 -0.47 12.81 -10.52
CA GLY A 88 -1.68 12.02 -10.27
C GLY A 88 -1.58 10.60 -10.80
N VAL A 89 -2.31 9.66 -10.21
CA VAL A 89 -2.35 8.23 -10.60
C VAL A 89 -2.67 8.05 -12.09
N ILE A 90 -3.68 8.76 -12.59
CA ILE A 90 -4.10 8.69 -14.01
C ILE A 90 -2.96 9.15 -14.91
N LYS A 91 -2.32 10.28 -14.60
CA LYS A 91 -1.18 10.81 -15.36
C LYS A 91 0.01 9.85 -15.30
N ALA A 92 0.29 9.25 -14.14
CA ALA A 92 1.36 8.29 -13.97
C ALA A 92 1.13 6.99 -14.76
N PHE A 93 -0.12 6.54 -14.85
CA PHE A 93 -0.51 5.42 -15.71
C PHE A 93 -0.35 5.75 -17.21
N LEU A 94 -0.90 6.89 -17.67
CA LEU A 94 -0.82 7.32 -19.08
C LEU A 94 0.63 7.56 -19.54
N THR A 95 1.48 8.08 -18.66
CA THR A 95 2.92 8.30 -18.91
C THR A 95 3.77 7.05 -18.67
N ARG A 96 3.14 5.88 -18.41
CA ARG A 96 3.79 4.58 -18.20
C ARG A 96 4.74 4.51 -16.99
N LYS A 97 4.66 5.47 -16.07
CA LYS A 97 5.39 5.47 -14.78
C LYS A 97 4.83 4.45 -13.79
N ILE A 98 3.52 4.18 -13.87
CA ILE A 98 2.87 3.07 -13.16
C ILE A 98 2.34 2.08 -14.19
N LYS A 99 2.59 0.79 -13.95
CA LYS A 99 1.97 -0.32 -14.68
C LYS A 99 1.03 -1.07 -13.75
N ILE A 100 -0.25 -1.10 -14.10
CA ILE A 100 -1.27 -1.85 -13.38
C ILE A 100 -1.67 -3.06 -14.24
N LYS A 101 -1.61 -4.26 -13.68
CA LYS A 101 -2.05 -5.54 -14.29
C LYS A 101 -2.97 -6.28 -13.32
N GLY A 102 -3.80 -7.21 -13.80
CA GLY A 102 -4.79 -7.91 -12.97
C GLY A 102 -6.22 -7.56 -13.38
N MET A 103 -7.23 -8.07 -12.66
CA MET A 103 -8.64 -7.95 -13.09
C MET A 103 -9.01 -6.50 -13.42
N TYR A 104 -9.47 -6.27 -14.65
CA TYR A 104 -9.89 -4.97 -15.21
C TYR A 104 -11.18 -4.38 -14.58
N LYS A 105 -11.48 -4.72 -13.33
CA LYS A 105 -12.59 -4.09 -12.61
C LYS A 105 -12.07 -2.75 -12.07
N LEU A 106 -12.45 -1.66 -12.74
CA LEU A 106 -12.17 -0.28 -12.33
C LEU A 106 -12.38 -0.06 -10.82
N GLY A 107 -13.40 -0.71 -10.24
CA GLY A 107 -13.67 -0.69 -8.81
C GLY A 107 -12.52 -1.18 -7.91
N SER A 108 -11.77 -2.21 -8.29
CA SER A 108 -10.63 -2.70 -7.51
C SER A 108 -9.47 -1.69 -7.51
N ILE A 109 -9.23 -1.04 -8.65
CA ILE A 109 -8.21 0.01 -8.78
C ILE A 109 -8.60 1.22 -7.92
N LEU A 110 -9.86 1.66 -8.01
CA LEU A 110 -10.37 2.79 -7.21
C LEU A 110 -10.33 2.49 -5.70
N ARG A 111 -10.68 1.26 -5.29
CA ARG A 111 -10.56 0.85 -3.89
C ARG A 111 -9.11 0.79 -3.43
N PHE A 112 -8.21 0.24 -4.24
CA PHE A 112 -6.78 0.24 -3.94
C PHE A 112 -6.25 1.67 -3.82
N GLN A 113 -6.65 2.58 -4.71
CA GLN A 113 -6.30 4.00 -4.60
C GLN A 113 -6.77 4.58 -3.26
N LYS A 114 -8.03 4.36 -2.86
CA LYS A 114 -8.56 4.84 -1.58
C LYS A 114 -7.88 4.24 -0.35
N ILE A 115 -7.51 2.95 -0.42
CA ILE A 115 -6.91 2.23 0.71
C ILE A 115 -5.43 2.58 0.84
N PHE A 116 -4.69 2.59 -0.26
CA PHE A 116 -3.24 2.68 -0.25
C PHE A 116 -2.75 4.09 -0.61
N LEU A 117 -3.15 4.62 -1.76
CA LEU A 117 -2.58 5.87 -2.28
C LEU A 117 -3.06 7.10 -1.51
N ASP A 118 -4.35 7.17 -1.19
CA ASP A 118 -4.88 8.29 -0.38
C ASP A 118 -4.26 8.27 1.02
N THR A 119 -4.10 7.08 1.60
CA THR A 119 -3.43 6.91 2.90
C THR A 119 -1.94 7.25 2.84
N LEU A 120 -1.24 6.86 1.77
CA LEU A 120 0.16 7.24 1.53
C LEU A 120 0.34 8.77 1.47
N LYS A 121 -0.58 9.48 0.80
CA LYS A 121 -0.57 10.94 0.75
C LYS A 121 -0.79 11.56 2.13
N MET A 122 -1.71 11.01 2.92
CA MET A 122 -1.93 11.48 4.29
C MET A 122 -0.67 11.30 5.15
N VAL A 123 0.01 10.15 5.04
CA VAL A 123 1.30 9.90 5.71
C VAL A 123 2.38 10.86 5.23
N ALA A 124 2.40 11.23 3.95
CA ALA A 124 3.38 12.17 3.41
C ALA A 124 3.11 13.63 3.80
N ALA A 125 1.83 14.00 3.97
CA ALA A 125 1.39 15.32 4.40
C ALA A 125 1.55 15.54 5.91
N ASP A 126 1.40 14.48 6.70
CA ASP A 126 1.71 14.44 8.13
C ASP A 126 2.76 13.35 8.38
N PRO A 127 4.05 13.62 8.05
CA PRO A 127 5.13 12.68 8.29
C PRO A 127 5.24 12.44 9.80
N ASN A 128 4.57 11.38 10.24
CA ASN A 128 4.28 11.02 11.63
C ASN A 128 5.37 11.44 12.64
N GLN A 129 4.97 12.23 13.64
CA GLN A 129 5.69 12.39 14.91
C GLN A 129 5.86 11.06 15.70
N TYR A 130 5.19 9.99 15.25
CA TYR A 130 5.24 8.65 15.87
C TYR A 130 6.55 7.88 15.66
N TYR A 131 7.40 8.27 14.69
CA TYR A 131 8.75 7.69 14.57
C TYR A 131 9.58 7.96 15.83
N PHE A 132 9.38 9.13 16.45
CA PHE A 132 10.03 9.49 17.72
C PHE A 132 9.37 8.83 18.94
N LYS A 133 8.03 8.68 18.97
CA LYS A 133 7.32 8.08 20.12
C LYS A 133 7.54 6.57 20.25
N MET A 134 7.73 5.83 19.15
CA MET A 134 8.06 4.39 19.23
C MET A 134 9.43 4.10 19.85
N ASN A 135 10.36 5.07 19.83
CA ASN A 135 11.72 4.93 20.39
C ASN A 135 11.88 5.43 21.83
N GLN A 136 10.82 5.96 22.46
CA GLN A 136 10.90 6.42 23.86
C GLN A 136 10.80 5.27 24.87
N ASN A 137 10.29 4.11 24.47
CA ASN A 137 10.14 2.93 25.34
C ASN A 137 11.22 1.85 25.09
N THR A 138 12.28 2.18 24.34
CA THR A 138 13.39 1.26 23.99
C THR A 138 14.76 1.76 24.43
N ARG A 139 14.82 2.65 25.43
CA ARG A 139 16.04 2.96 26.17
C ARG A 139 15.93 2.52 27.62
#